data_AF-A0A1F8MZH8-F1
#
_entry.id   AF-A0A1F8MZH8-F1
#
_cell.length_a   1.000
_cell.length_b   1.000
_cell.length_c   1.000
_cell.angle_alpha   90.00
_cell.angle_beta   90.00
_cell.angle_gamma   90.00
#
_symmetry.space_group_name_H-M   'P 1'
#
loop_
_entity.id
_entity.type
_entity.pdbx_description
1 polymer ?
#
loop_
_entity_poly.entity_id
_entity_poly.type
_entity_poly.pdbx_seq_one_letter_code
_entity_poly.pdbx_strand_id
1 'polypeptide(L)'
;MQDRPKICPCEYHHREVREDGHCLCHLFVSETYSPETAYQPESGDGSLAEVKSIRHRWVSVYCTSWCFHSRMTKQLLGQHGVPFINIDIEQDEEAAKQVEAWNKGLRSVPTLVIRLILTEPSIAELERILLSPELRFLECDAYVTSWSPDSRRVRAWLERNEIPCTFIDIDEDEEAAKKVEEWNDGFRSVPTLDVRLRMTEPSSQGVRAVLGLENSAA
;
A
#
# COMPACT_ATOMS: atom_id res chain seq x y z
N MET A 1 13.61 25.77 14.03
CA MET A 1 13.32 24.35 13.73
C MET A 1 14.63 23.67 13.36
N GLN A 2 15.32 23.07 14.35
CA GLN A 2 16.69 22.55 14.24
C GLN A 2 16.78 21.23 13.45
N ASP A 3 15.64 20.59 13.16
CA ASP A 3 15.58 19.29 12.47
C ASP A 3 15.50 19.36 10.95
N ARG A 4 15.49 20.58 10.37
CA ARG A 4 15.50 20.82 8.91
C ARG A 4 16.54 19.99 8.13
N PRO A 5 17.77 19.76 8.62
CA PRO A 5 18.77 18.95 7.91
C PRO A 5 18.45 17.45 7.85
N LYS A 6 17.49 16.95 8.66
CA LYS A 6 17.12 15.53 8.75
C LYS A 6 15.89 15.16 7.91
N ILE A 7 15.16 16.17 7.44
CA ILE A 7 13.92 16.02 6.67
C ILE A 7 14.22 15.80 5.17
N CYS A 8 15.41 16.21 4.70
CA CYS A 8 15.75 16.22 3.28
C CYS A 8 17.07 15.48 3.01
N PRO A 9 16.99 14.16 2.80
CA PRO A 9 17.45 13.64 1.53
C PRO A 9 16.61 12.43 1.08
N CYS A 10 15.52 12.66 0.32
CA CYS A 10 15.01 11.58 -0.52
C CYS A 10 16.05 11.32 -1.63
N GLU A 11 16.16 10.07 -2.10
CA GLU A 11 17.17 9.66 -3.08
C GLU A 11 17.11 10.49 -4.38
N TYR A 12 15.93 11.05 -4.69
CA TYR A 12 15.66 11.77 -5.91
C TYR A 12 16.04 13.26 -5.87
N HIS A 13 16.23 13.85 -4.69
CA HIS A 13 16.47 15.29 -4.53
C HIS A 13 17.66 15.81 -5.35
N HIS A 14 18.81 15.12 -5.26
CA HIS A 14 20.01 15.53 -5.99
C HIS A 14 19.92 15.29 -7.49
N ARG A 15 19.08 14.34 -7.93
CA ARG A 15 18.85 14.05 -9.34
C ARG A 15 17.94 15.12 -9.95
N GLU A 16 16.80 15.40 -9.32
CA GLU A 16 15.82 16.37 -9.79
C GLU A 16 16.38 17.79 -9.84
N VAL A 17 17.15 18.22 -8.84
CA VAL A 17 17.80 19.54 -8.88
C VAL A 17 18.83 19.64 -10.02
N ARG A 18 19.52 18.54 -10.33
CA ARG A 18 20.51 18.50 -11.42
C ARG A 18 19.85 18.52 -12.79
N GLU A 19 18.74 17.79 -12.96
CA GLU A 19 18.08 17.58 -14.25
C GLU A 19 17.07 18.70 -14.55
N ASP A 20 16.28 19.11 -13.57
CA ASP A 20 15.12 20.00 -13.75
C ASP A 20 15.33 21.39 -13.14
N GLY A 21 16.47 21.63 -12.47
CA GLY A 21 16.82 22.91 -11.84
C GLY A 21 15.99 23.26 -10.59
N HIS A 22 15.04 22.40 -10.20
CA HIS A 22 14.23 22.52 -8.99
C HIS A 22 13.75 21.12 -8.54
N CYS A 23 13.43 20.96 -7.26
CA CYS A 23 12.84 19.72 -6.74
C CYS A 23 11.34 19.70 -7.03
N LEU A 24 10.82 18.58 -7.54
CA LEU A 24 9.38 18.38 -7.77
C LEU A 24 8.56 18.34 -6.47
N CYS A 25 9.24 18.26 -5.34
CA CYS A 25 8.67 18.43 -4.01
C CYS A 25 8.24 19.88 -3.66
N HIS A 26 8.66 20.89 -4.45
CA HIS A 26 8.25 22.31 -4.36
C HIS A 26 8.39 22.96 -2.97
N LEU A 27 9.22 22.41 -2.07
CA LEU A 27 9.41 22.95 -0.71
C LEU A 27 10.20 24.26 -0.62
N PHE A 28 10.51 24.88 -1.77
CA PHE A 28 10.95 26.27 -1.88
C PHE A 28 10.32 26.90 -3.13
N VAL A 29 9.06 27.31 -3.02
CA VAL A 29 8.46 28.25 -3.98
C VAL A 29 8.43 29.64 -3.32
N SER A 30 8.64 30.67 -4.14
CA SER A 30 8.72 32.08 -3.74
C SER A 30 7.57 32.54 -2.84
N GLU A 31 7.76 33.68 -2.16
CA GLU A 31 6.80 34.29 -1.23
C GLU A 31 5.40 34.59 -1.82
N THR A 32 5.24 34.44 -3.14
CA THR A 32 4.00 34.67 -3.89
C THR A 32 3.17 33.41 -4.17
N TYR A 33 3.62 32.23 -3.75
CA TYR A 33 2.92 30.97 -4.01
C TYR A 33 1.76 30.71 -3.03
N SER A 34 0.54 30.52 -3.55
CA SER A 34 -0.65 30.15 -2.77
C SER A 34 -1.16 28.74 -3.12
N PRO A 35 -1.20 27.80 -2.16
CA PRO A 35 -1.69 26.43 -2.38
C PRO A 35 -3.17 26.32 -2.74
N GLU A 36 -3.98 27.33 -2.39
CA GLU A 36 -5.45 27.30 -2.52
C GLU A 36 -5.94 27.59 -3.95
N THR A 37 -5.16 28.32 -4.75
CA THR A 37 -5.51 28.67 -6.13
C THR A 37 -4.87 27.75 -7.18
N ALA A 38 -3.79 27.04 -6.83
CA ALA A 38 -3.12 26.11 -7.75
C ALA A 38 -3.81 24.73 -7.82
N TYR A 39 -4.74 24.43 -6.92
CA TYR A 39 -5.37 23.12 -6.78
C TYR A 39 -6.89 23.21 -6.76
N GLN A 40 -7.53 22.69 -7.81
CA GLN A 40 -8.98 22.46 -7.87
C GLN A 40 -9.23 21.01 -8.29
N PRO A 41 -9.71 20.12 -7.40
CA PRO A 41 -10.00 18.75 -7.77
C PRO A 41 -11.33 18.68 -8.53
N GLU A 42 -11.32 18.06 -9.71
CA GLU A 42 -12.57 17.66 -10.37
C GLU A 42 -13.21 16.48 -9.64
N SER A 43 -14.54 16.54 -9.52
CA SER A 43 -15.36 15.51 -8.90
C SER A 43 -15.59 14.39 -9.93
N GLY A 44 -14.97 13.23 -9.73
CA GLY A 44 -15.23 12.05 -10.55
C GLY A 44 -16.02 11.02 -9.76
N ASP A 45 -17.30 10.86 -10.10
CA ASP A 45 -18.00 9.58 -9.91
C ASP A 45 -17.49 8.61 -10.99
N GLY A 46 -17.19 7.37 -10.63
CA GLY A 46 -16.65 6.41 -11.59
C GLY A 46 -16.28 5.09 -10.94
N SER A 47 -17.21 4.14 -10.96
CA SER A 47 -17.01 2.74 -10.54
C SER A 47 -16.07 2.01 -11.50
N LEU A 48 -15.04 1.33 -10.97
CA LEU A 48 -13.94 0.70 -11.72
C LEU A 48 -13.97 -0.84 -11.66
N ALA A 49 -13.28 -1.50 -12.59
CA ALA A 49 -13.11 -2.96 -12.61
C ALA A 49 -12.06 -3.41 -11.58
N GLU A 50 -12.52 -3.88 -10.43
CA GLU A 50 -11.68 -4.33 -9.32
C GLU A 50 -10.99 -5.68 -9.60
N VAL A 51 -9.77 -5.84 -9.07
CA VAL A 51 -9.14 -7.16 -8.93
C VAL A 51 -10.04 -8.03 -8.07
N LYS A 52 -10.66 -9.04 -8.70
CA LYS A 52 -11.77 -9.82 -8.13
C LYS A 52 -11.38 -10.58 -6.87
N SER A 53 -10.12 -10.97 -6.75
CA SER A 53 -9.63 -11.70 -5.59
C SER A 53 -9.51 -10.82 -4.34
N ILE A 54 -9.41 -9.50 -4.46
CA ILE A 54 -9.33 -8.64 -3.28
C ILE A 54 -10.73 -8.46 -2.67
N ARG A 55 -10.97 -9.08 -1.52
CA ARG A 55 -12.24 -9.00 -0.77
C ARG A 55 -12.29 -7.80 0.16
N HIS A 56 -11.18 -7.55 0.85
CA HIS A 56 -11.09 -6.47 1.82
C HIS A 56 -9.78 -5.71 1.65
N ARG A 57 -9.84 -4.40 1.86
CA ARG A 57 -8.71 -3.47 1.78
C ARG A 57 -8.73 -2.55 2.99
N TRP A 58 -7.64 -2.49 3.73
CA TRP A 58 -7.41 -1.44 4.73
C TRP A 58 -6.11 -0.72 4.43
N VAL A 59 -6.15 0.60 4.43
CA VAL A 59 -5.00 1.45 4.10
C VAL A 59 -4.80 2.49 5.19
N SER A 60 -3.58 2.55 5.73
CA SER A 60 -3.12 3.63 6.59
C SER A 60 -2.00 4.39 5.89
N VAL A 61 -2.12 5.70 5.83
CA VAL A 61 -1.13 6.60 5.20
C VAL A 61 -0.48 7.43 6.28
N TYR A 62 0.77 7.11 6.60
CA TYR A 62 1.64 7.93 7.45
C TYR A 62 2.21 9.05 6.59
N CYS A 63 1.91 10.29 6.97
CA CYS A 63 2.19 11.46 6.15
C CYS A 63 2.55 12.68 7.00
N THR A 64 2.85 13.77 6.30
CA THR A 64 2.81 15.12 6.84
C THR A 64 1.86 15.97 6.02
N SER A 65 1.37 17.07 6.59
CA SER A 65 0.45 18.01 5.94
C SER A 65 1.03 18.67 4.67
N TRP A 66 2.35 18.91 4.65
CA TRP A 66 3.04 19.68 3.60
C TRP A 66 3.72 18.81 2.53
N CYS A 67 3.89 17.51 2.75
CA CYS A 67 4.58 16.64 1.79
C CYS A 67 3.77 16.45 0.49
N PHE A 68 4.34 16.85 -0.64
CA PHE A 68 3.73 16.71 -1.97
C PHE A 68 3.37 15.26 -2.30
N HIS A 69 4.30 14.32 -2.12
CA HIS A 69 4.05 12.89 -2.39
C HIS A 69 2.92 12.34 -1.52
N SER A 70 2.84 12.75 -0.25
CA SER A 70 1.75 12.37 0.63
C SER A 70 0.39 12.88 0.13
N ARG A 71 0.33 14.13 -0.35
CA ARG A 71 -0.89 14.68 -0.97
C ARG A 71 -1.26 13.91 -2.24
N MET A 72 -0.29 13.60 -3.09
CA MET A 72 -0.51 12.84 -4.32
C MET A 72 -1.02 11.42 -4.05
N THR A 73 -0.44 10.70 -3.08
CA THR A 73 -0.94 9.38 -2.68
C THR A 73 -2.39 9.46 -2.18
N LYS A 74 -2.70 10.43 -1.31
CA LYS A 74 -4.07 10.59 -0.78
C LYS A 74 -5.07 10.95 -1.87
N GLN A 75 -4.67 11.79 -2.82
CA GLN A 75 -5.49 12.10 -3.99
C GLN A 75 -5.73 10.85 -4.84
N LEU A 76 -4.69 10.06 -5.11
CA LEU A 76 -4.83 8.81 -5.86
C LEU A 76 -5.83 7.86 -5.18
N LEU A 77 -5.71 7.67 -3.86
CA LEU A 77 -6.66 6.86 -3.10
C LEU A 77 -8.09 7.42 -3.17
N GLY A 78 -8.25 8.74 -3.01
CA GLY A 78 -9.55 9.41 -3.11
C GLY A 78 -10.19 9.30 -4.51
N GLN A 79 -9.40 9.47 -5.58
CA GLN A 79 -9.84 9.31 -6.96
C GLN A 79 -10.35 7.89 -7.27
N HIS A 80 -9.75 6.90 -6.63
CA HIS A 80 -10.15 5.49 -6.77
C HIS A 80 -11.14 5.03 -5.69
N GLY A 81 -11.67 5.95 -4.87
CA GLY A 81 -12.65 5.62 -3.83
C GLY A 81 -12.12 4.69 -2.73
N VAL A 82 -10.80 4.59 -2.56
CA VAL A 82 -10.18 3.71 -1.55
C VAL A 82 -10.22 4.41 -0.19
N PRO A 83 -10.95 3.88 0.82
CA PRO A 83 -10.95 4.45 2.16
C PRO A 83 -9.57 4.29 2.79
N PHE A 84 -9.09 5.33 3.47
CA PHE A 84 -7.82 5.27 4.18
C PHE A 84 -7.82 6.09 5.47
N ILE A 85 -6.97 5.69 6.41
CA ILE A 85 -6.68 6.43 7.63
C ILE A 85 -5.48 7.35 7.36
N ASN A 86 -5.66 8.66 7.53
CA ASN A 86 -4.58 9.63 7.44
C ASN A 86 -3.93 9.82 8.81
N ILE A 87 -2.66 9.44 8.95
CA ILE A 87 -1.88 9.56 10.19
C ILE A 87 -0.82 10.63 9.96
N ASP A 88 -0.95 11.78 10.63
CA ASP A 88 0.03 12.87 10.55
C ASP A 88 1.12 12.67 11.61
N ILE A 89 2.33 12.33 11.17
CA ILE A 89 3.45 12.05 12.08
C ILE A 89 4.05 13.31 12.73
N GLU A 90 3.61 14.51 12.34
CA GLU A 90 3.96 15.75 13.06
C GLU A 90 3.12 15.92 14.33
N GLN A 91 1.94 15.28 14.38
CA GLN A 91 1.00 15.37 15.49
C GLN A 91 0.97 14.11 16.35
N ASP A 92 1.48 13.00 15.83
CA ASP A 92 1.54 11.71 16.50
C ASP A 92 3.00 11.23 16.66
N GLU A 93 3.52 11.35 17.88
CA GLU A 93 4.90 10.98 18.21
C GLU A 93 5.12 9.46 18.10
N GLU A 94 4.12 8.64 18.41
CA GLU A 94 4.24 7.19 18.33
C GLU A 94 4.27 6.74 16.87
N ALA A 95 3.41 7.33 16.03
CA ALA A 95 3.44 7.12 14.59
C ALA A 95 4.80 7.56 13.99
N ALA A 96 5.37 8.68 14.45
CA ALA A 96 6.68 9.14 14.00
C ALA A 96 7.79 8.13 14.34
N LYS A 97 7.81 7.62 15.58
CA LYS A 97 8.76 6.58 16.01
C LYS A 97 8.58 5.29 15.22
N GLN A 98 7.34 4.92 14.93
CA GLN A 98 7.03 3.75 14.13
C GLN A 98 7.57 3.88 12.70
N VAL A 99 7.41 5.05 12.07
CA VAL A 99 7.98 5.35 10.74
C VAL A 99 9.51 5.34 10.78
N GLU A 100 10.13 5.93 11.81
CA GLU A 100 11.59 5.87 12.00
C GLU A 100 12.09 4.43 12.10
N ALA A 101 11.43 3.60 12.91
CA ALA A 101 11.79 2.18 13.06
C ALA A 101 11.71 1.43 11.72
N TRP A 102 10.70 1.73 10.91
CA TRP A 102 10.51 1.14 9.59
C TRP A 102 11.53 1.60 8.54
N ASN A 103 11.98 2.85 8.64
CA ASN A 103 12.77 3.53 7.62
C ASN A 103 14.19 3.87 8.10
N LYS A 104 14.78 2.98 8.93
CA LYS A 104 16.19 3.05 9.36
C LYS A 104 16.55 4.36 10.08
N GLY A 105 15.65 4.86 10.91
CA GLY A 105 15.79 6.10 11.66
C GLY A 105 15.32 7.36 10.92
N LEU A 106 14.76 7.22 9.71
CA LEU A 106 14.24 8.35 8.93
C LEU A 106 12.72 8.45 9.05
N ARG A 107 12.18 9.68 9.02
CA ARG A 107 10.73 9.94 8.95
C ARG A 107 10.23 10.05 7.50
N SER A 108 10.60 9.10 6.65
CA SER A 108 10.23 9.10 5.23
C SER A 108 8.71 8.99 5.05
N VAL A 109 8.14 9.90 4.27
CA VAL A 109 6.70 10.00 4.01
C VAL A 109 6.43 10.25 2.52
N PRO A 110 5.36 9.67 1.94
CA PRO A 110 4.36 8.86 2.62
C PRO A 110 4.86 7.43 2.89
N THR A 111 4.56 6.91 4.08
CA THR A 111 4.70 5.47 4.37
C THR A 111 3.30 4.87 4.44
N LEU A 112 3.01 3.86 3.62
CA LEU A 112 1.72 3.19 3.56
C LEU A 112 1.83 1.86 4.29
N VAL A 113 0.83 1.55 5.10
CA VAL A 113 0.56 0.20 5.60
C VAL A 113 -0.75 -0.26 4.98
N ILE A 114 -0.71 -1.39 4.30
CA ILE A 114 -1.83 -1.94 3.53
C ILE A 114 -2.10 -3.34 4.05
N ARG A 115 -3.36 -3.64 4.37
CA ARG A 115 -3.83 -5.00 4.62
C ARG A 115 -4.80 -5.40 3.52
N LEU A 116 -4.57 -6.55 2.89
CA LEU A 116 -5.44 -7.12 1.86
C LEU A 116 -5.89 -8.51 2.26
N ILE A 117 -7.17 -8.80 2.02
CA ILE A 117 -7.67 -10.18 1.99
C ILE A 117 -7.84 -10.60 0.53
N LEU A 118 -7.07 -11.60 0.09
CA LEU A 118 -7.08 -12.14 -1.27
C LEU A 118 -7.71 -13.53 -1.29
N THR A 119 -8.85 -13.71 -1.92
CA THR A 119 -9.54 -15.00 -2.03
C THR A 119 -9.43 -15.54 -3.44
N GLU A 120 -9.00 -16.79 -3.54
CA GLU A 120 -8.77 -17.54 -4.79
C GLU A 120 -7.99 -16.72 -5.85
N PRO A 121 -6.86 -16.06 -5.48
CA PRO A 121 -6.15 -15.21 -6.40
C PRO A 121 -5.53 -16.02 -7.54
N SER A 122 -5.59 -15.45 -8.74
CA SER A 122 -4.81 -15.97 -9.87
C SER A 122 -3.31 -15.66 -9.68
N ILE A 123 -2.45 -16.45 -10.33
CA ILE A 123 -1.00 -16.21 -10.30
C ILE A 123 -0.63 -14.83 -10.84
N ALA A 124 -1.31 -14.37 -11.90
CA ALA A 124 -1.09 -13.04 -12.46
C ALA A 124 -1.44 -11.92 -11.46
N GLU A 125 -2.51 -12.09 -10.67
CA GLU A 125 -2.86 -11.14 -9.61
C GLU A 125 -1.81 -11.15 -8.49
N LEU A 126 -1.35 -12.33 -8.07
CA LEU A 126 -0.28 -12.46 -7.08
C LEU A 126 1.01 -11.81 -7.54
N GLU A 127 1.45 -12.06 -8.78
CA GLU A 127 2.64 -11.45 -9.35
C GLU A 127 2.55 -9.92 -9.35
N ARG A 128 1.41 -9.38 -9.81
CA ARG A 128 1.18 -7.94 -9.88
C ARG A 128 1.17 -7.27 -8.50
N ILE A 129 0.56 -7.91 -7.50
CA ILE A 129 0.44 -7.34 -6.15
C ILE A 129 1.75 -7.53 -5.37
N LEU A 130 2.22 -8.78 -5.27
CA LEU A 130 3.22 -9.21 -4.29
C LEU A 130 4.66 -9.08 -4.75
N LEU A 131 4.91 -8.94 -6.06
CA LEU A 131 6.26 -8.71 -6.61
C LEU A 131 6.56 -7.25 -6.92
N SER A 132 5.75 -6.31 -6.39
CA SER A 132 6.05 -4.88 -6.51
C SER A 132 7.37 -4.54 -5.82
N PRO A 133 8.35 -3.88 -6.48
CA PRO A 133 9.70 -3.69 -5.92
C PRO A 133 9.74 -2.78 -4.68
N GLU A 134 8.76 -1.88 -4.56
CA GLU A 134 8.59 -0.94 -3.45
C GLU A 134 7.95 -1.60 -2.21
N LEU A 135 7.42 -2.82 -2.36
CA LEU A 135 6.68 -3.53 -1.32
C LEU A 135 7.63 -4.21 -0.33
N ARG A 136 7.26 -4.15 0.94
CA ARG A 136 7.88 -4.92 2.02
C ARG A 136 6.78 -5.67 2.76
N PHE A 137 6.98 -6.97 2.99
CA PHE A 137 6.07 -7.77 3.81
C PHE A 137 6.24 -7.41 5.28
N LEU A 138 5.12 -7.15 5.95
CA LEU A 138 5.07 -7.12 7.40
C LEU A 138 4.62 -8.49 7.91
N GLU A 139 3.53 -9.01 7.34
CA GLU A 139 2.98 -10.33 7.68
C GLU A 139 2.28 -10.93 6.45
N CYS A 140 2.24 -12.26 6.38
CA CYS A 140 1.45 -12.98 5.40
C CYS A 140 0.99 -14.31 6.00
N ASP A 141 -0.33 -14.51 6.03
CA ASP A 141 -0.95 -15.79 6.37
C ASP A 141 -1.74 -16.30 5.16
N ALA A 142 -1.48 -17.54 4.75
CA ALA A 142 -2.16 -18.21 3.65
C ALA A 142 -3.01 -19.37 4.21
N TYR A 143 -4.33 -19.16 4.19
CA TYR A 143 -5.35 -20.11 4.60
C TYR A 143 -5.66 -21.05 3.43
N VAL A 144 -5.35 -22.33 3.62
CA VAL A 144 -5.31 -23.34 2.57
C VAL A 144 -5.98 -24.63 3.02
N THR A 145 -6.15 -25.58 2.11
CA THR A 145 -6.37 -26.99 2.45
C THR A 145 -5.41 -27.89 1.66
N SER A 146 -5.08 -29.05 2.22
CA SER A 146 -4.19 -30.03 1.57
C SER A 146 -4.74 -30.65 0.28
N TRP A 147 -6.06 -30.73 0.11
CA TRP A 147 -6.73 -31.35 -1.04
C TRP A 147 -7.07 -30.38 -2.18
N SER A 148 -7.17 -29.08 -1.90
CA SER A 148 -7.54 -28.07 -2.92
C SER A 148 -6.42 -27.86 -3.95
N PRO A 149 -6.69 -28.05 -5.27
CA PRO A 149 -5.70 -27.78 -6.31
C PRO A 149 -5.24 -26.33 -6.35
N ASP A 150 -6.15 -25.37 -6.10
CA ASP A 150 -5.82 -23.95 -6.06
C ASP A 150 -4.95 -23.60 -4.87
N SER A 151 -5.22 -24.20 -3.70
CA SER A 151 -4.35 -24.07 -2.53
C SER A 151 -2.93 -24.54 -2.81
N ARG A 152 -2.78 -25.72 -3.45
CA ARG A 152 -1.46 -26.24 -3.85
C ARG A 152 -0.77 -25.33 -4.85
N ARG A 153 -1.51 -24.80 -5.83
CA ARG A 153 -0.98 -23.90 -6.87
C ARG A 153 -0.44 -22.59 -6.27
N VAL A 154 -1.24 -21.96 -5.40
CA VAL A 154 -0.84 -20.71 -4.74
C VAL A 154 0.31 -20.94 -3.78
N ARG A 155 0.26 -22.01 -2.96
CA ARG A 155 1.37 -22.38 -2.07
C ARG A 155 2.68 -22.58 -2.83
N ALA A 156 2.67 -23.36 -3.91
CA ALA A 156 3.86 -23.61 -4.71
C ALA A 156 4.42 -22.32 -5.34
N TRP A 157 3.55 -21.37 -5.72
CA TRP A 157 3.99 -20.08 -6.23
C TRP A 157 4.61 -19.20 -5.13
N LEU A 158 3.98 -19.14 -3.95
CA LEU A 158 4.50 -18.39 -2.79
C LEU A 158 5.87 -18.92 -2.36
N GLU A 159 6.01 -20.25 -2.24
CA GLU A 159 7.27 -20.91 -1.89
C GLU A 159 8.36 -20.65 -2.96
N ARG A 160 8.02 -20.75 -4.25
CA ARG A 160 8.97 -20.52 -5.35
C ARG A 160 9.50 -19.08 -5.39
N ASN A 161 8.66 -18.11 -5.05
CA ASN A 161 9.02 -16.69 -5.03
C ASN A 161 9.53 -16.23 -3.66
N GLU A 162 9.78 -17.17 -2.74
CA GLU A 162 10.29 -16.90 -1.40
C GLU A 162 9.45 -15.89 -0.61
N ILE A 163 8.13 -15.91 -0.84
CA ILE A 163 7.19 -15.04 -0.14
C ILE A 163 7.01 -15.58 1.29
N PRO A 164 7.24 -14.77 2.34
CA PRO A 164 7.30 -15.24 3.72
C PRO A 164 5.91 -15.43 4.32
N CYS A 165 5.13 -16.36 3.77
CA CYS A 165 3.79 -16.68 4.24
C CYS A 165 3.80 -17.87 5.20
N THR A 166 2.99 -17.77 6.25
CA THR A 166 2.63 -18.89 7.11
C THR A 166 1.45 -19.62 6.48
N PHE A 167 1.53 -20.94 6.33
CA PHE A 167 0.45 -21.75 5.76
C PHE A 167 -0.40 -22.36 6.87
N ILE A 168 -1.70 -22.10 6.84
CA ILE A 168 -2.67 -22.53 7.86
C ILE A 168 -3.70 -23.42 7.17
N ASP A 169 -3.80 -24.70 7.58
CA ASP A 169 -4.82 -25.61 7.06
C ASP A 169 -6.14 -25.41 7.83
N ILE A 170 -7.16 -24.93 7.13
CA ILE A 170 -8.45 -24.62 7.76
C ILE A 170 -9.28 -25.86 8.09
N ASP A 171 -8.91 -27.04 7.59
CA ASP A 171 -9.54 -28.30 8.01
C ASP A 171 -9.03 -28.75 9.39
N GLU A 172 -7.84 -28.28 9.80
CA GLU A 172 -7.20 -28.62 11.08
C GLU A 172 -7.35 -27.50 12.14
N ASP A 173 -7.68 -26.28 11.71
CA ASP A 173 -7.83 -25.10 12.57
C ASP A 173 -9.23 -24.46 12.42
N GLU A 174 -10.09 -24.64 13.43
CA GLU A 174 -11.46 -24.11 13.44
C GLU A 174 -11.51 -22.58 13.54
N GLU A 175 -10.55 -21.94 14.22
CA GLU A 175 -10.50 -20.47 14.32
C GLU A 175 -10.11 -19.87 12.98
N ALA A 176 -9.17 -20.49 12.28
CA ALA A 176 -8.77 -20.12 10.92
C ALA A 176 -9.94 -20.28 9.93
N ALA A 177 -10.69 -21.38 10.01
CA ALA A 177 -11.88 -21.59 9.18
C ALA A 177 -12.93 -20.49 9.39
N LYS A 178 -13.20 -20.11 10.65
CA LYS A 178 -14.14 -19.02 10.97
C LYS A 178 -13.70 -17.67 10.39
N LYS A 179 -12.41 -17.33 10.49
CA LYS A 179 -11.88 -16.10 9.87
C LYS A 179 -12.09 -16.08 8.36
N VAL A 180 -11.83 -17.20 7.68
CA VAL A 180 -12.05 -17.32 6.24
C VAL A 180 -13.52 -17.16 5.88
N GLU A 181 -14.44 -17.78 6.65
CA GLU A 181 -15.88 -17.59 6.47
C GLU A 181 -16.29 -16.12 6.63
N GLU A 182 -15.81 -15.44 7.67
CA GLU A 182 -16.11 -14.02 7.93
C GLU A 182 -15.68 -13.11 6.77
N TRP A 183 -14.52 -13.38 6.16
CA TRP A 183 -14.05 -12.57 5.02
C TRP A 183 -14.74 -12.89 3.70
N ASN A 184 -15.34 -14.07 3.59
CA ASN A 184 -15.89 -14.60 2.35
C ASN A 184 -17.40 -14.88 2.47
N ASP A 185 -18.17 -14.00 3.11
CA ASP A 185 -19.64 -14.06 3.16
C ASP A 185 -20.21 -15.41 3.65
N GLY A 186 -19.53 -16.05 4.59
CA GLY A 186 -19.90 -17.34 5.17
C GLY A 186 -19.31 -18.57 4.45
N PHE A 187 -18.51 -18.39 3.39
CA PHE A 187 -17.88 -19.47 2.65
C PHE A 187 -16.44 -19.74 3.12
N ARG A 188 -16.05 -21.01 3.21
CA ARG A 188 -14.65 -21.43 3.43
C ARG A 188 -13.83 -21.43 2.14
N SER A 189 -13.87 -20.33 1.39
CA SER A 189 -13.15 -20.22 0.11
C SER A 189 -11.63 -20.27 0.34
N VAL A 190 -10.95 -21.19 -0.34
CA VAL A 190 -9.50 -21.37 -0.25
C VAL A 190 -8.89 -21.48 -1.65
N PRO A 191 -7.67 -20.95 -1.87
CA PRO A 191 -6.83 -20.28 -0.87
C PRO A 191 -7.31 -18.86 -0.56
N THR A 192 -7.26 -18.46 0.71
CA THR A 192 -7.45 -17.06 1.15
C THR A 192 -6.14 -16.57 1.77
N LEU A 193 -5.66 -15.38 1.41
CA LEU A 193 -4.45 -14.79 1.98
C LEU A 193 -4.81 -13.53 2.76
N ASP A 194 -4.31 -13.41 3.98
CA ASP A 194 -4.28 -12.16 4.76
C ASP A 194 -2.86 -11.61 4.70
N VAL A 195 -2.66 -10.53 3.94
CA VAL A 195 -1.34 -9.93 3.74
C VAL A 195 -1.29 -8.54 4.34
N ARG A 196 -0.28 -8.28 5.16
CA ARG A 196 0.07 -6.94 5.64
C ARG A 196 1.38 -6.50 5.00
N LEU A 197 1.29 -5.37 4.31
CA LEU A 197 2.30 -4.85 3.39
C LEU A 197 2.65 -3.43 3.80
N ARG A 198 3.91 -3.05 3.58
CA ARG A 198 4.39 -1.69 3.76
C ARG A 198 5.02 -1.18 2.47
N MET A 199 4.77 0.08 2.14
CA MET A 199 5.48 0.78 1.08
C MET A 199 5.98 2.12 1.60
N THR A 200 7.25 2.44 1.38
CA THR A 200 7.83 3.73 1.78
C THR A 200 8.08 4.54 0.52
N GLU A 201 7.56 5.76 0.48
CA GLU A 201 7.64 6.69 -0.66
C GLU A 201 7.23 6.03 -2.00
N PRO A 202 6.08 5.31 -2.07
CA PRO A 202 5.74 4.55 -3.26
C PRO A 202 5.39 5.42 -4.46
N SER A 203 5.61 4.88 -5.65
CA SER A 203 5.10 5.44 -6.89
C SER A 203 3.58 5.21 -7.02
N SER A 204 2.91 6.07 -7.78
CA SER A 204 1.49 5.88 -8.10
C SER A 204 1.22 4.54 -8.78
N GLN A 205 2.17 4.05 -9.59
CA GLN A 205 2.08 2.75 -10.23
C GLN A 205 2.16 1.61 -9.20
N GLY A 206 3.09 1.70 -8.25
CA GLY A 206 3.21 0.72 -7.16
C GLY A 206 1.95 0.66 -6.30
N VAL A 207 1.42 1.81 -5.89
CA VAL A 207 0.16 1.88 -5.11
C VAL A 207 -1.00 1.24 -5.88
N ARG A 208 -1.12 1.54 -7.18
CA ARG A 208 -2.15 0.94 -8.05
C ARG A 208 -1.99 -0.57 -8.17
N ALA A 209 -0.77 -1.05 -8.39
CA ALA A 209 -0.49 -2.48 -8.49
C ALA A 209 -0.88 -3.22 -7.20
N VAL A 210 -0.44 -2.74 -6.04
CA VAL A 210 -0.73 -3.40 -4.75
C VAL A 210 -2.23 -3.36 -4.42
N LEU A 211 -2.91 -2.24 -4.64
CA LEU A 211 -4.33 -2.10 -4.30
C LEU A 211 -5.28 -2.70 -5.34
N GLY A 212 -4.76 -3.16 -6.48
CA GLY A 212 -5.59 -3.70 -7.54
C GLY A 212 -6.37 -2.65 -8.32
N LEU A 213 -5.77 -1.48 -8.53
CA LEU A 213 -6.35 -0.35 -9.23
C LEU A 213 -5.78 -0.30 -10.65
N GLU A 214 -6.62 -0.16 -11.66
CA GLU A 214 -6.20 0.05 -13.05
C GLU A 214 -6.46 1.48 -13.51
N ASN A 215 -5.67 1.93 -14.50
CA ASN A 215 -5.96 3.17 -15.22
C ASN A 215 -7.17 2.94 -16.13
N SER A 216 -8.20 3.77 -16.03
CA SER A 216 -9.13 3.96 -17.14
C SER A 216 -8.32 4.48 -18.33
N ALA A 217 -8.20 3.69 -19.39
CA ALA A 217 -7.94 4.27 -20.70
C ALA A 217 -9.15 5.16 -21.02
N ALA A 218 -8.88 6.46 -21.22
CA ALA A 218 -9.82 7.38 -21.82
C ALA A 218 -10.10 6.99 -23.28
#